data_AF-A0A436D0Z9-F1
#
_entry.id   AF-A0A436D0Z9-F1
#
_cell.length_a   1.000
_cell.length_b   1.000
_cell.length_c   1.000
_cell.angle_alpha   90.00
_cell.angle_beta   90.00
_cell.angle_gamma   90.00
#
_symmetry.space_group_name_H-M   'P 1'
#
loop_
_entity.id
_entity.type
_entity.pdbx_description
1 polymer ?
#
loop_
_entity_poly.entity_id
_entity_poly.type
_entity_poly.pdbx_seq_one_letter_code
_entity_poly.pdbx_strand_id
1 'polypeptide(L)'
;MDRLEHDFGRILSGRDIQCHVVGQMVSASLDVDGRIPIALVDGSALKRRLREELLLQAQTRLPITYARLAESIVGSDATGVIRDVLEQLMDDDADEGLPLLAAVAVKALEPGLPAHWFFRKAEDMGLFAGDPTNLEAYAFHAREFYRAIHLHAGNGQVSGTTLPPVLPPADRSRRTKC
;
A
#
# COMPACT_ATOMS: atom_id res chain seq x y z
N MET A 1 41.20 -25.38 28.32
CA MET A 1 40.76 -24.94 26.97
C MET A 1 39.27 -25.25 26.85
N ASP A 2 38.44 -24.78 27.80
CA ASP A 2 37.83 -23.43 27.88
C ASP A 2 36.71 -23.32 26.82
N ARG A 3 35.42 -23.54 27.14
CA ARG A 3 34.45 -22.77 27.96
C ARG A 3 33.88 -21.54 27.23
N LEU A 4 32.60 -21.64 26.85
CA LEU A 4 31.55 -20.59 26.86
C LEU A 4 30.27 -21.27 26.30
N GLU A 5 29.26 -21.69 27.07
CA GLU A 5 28.30 -20.92 27.88
C GLU A 5 27.63 -19.77 27.09
N HIS A 6 26.37 -19.98 26.72
CA HIS A 6 25.25 -19.00 26.58
C HIS A 6 23.98 -19.85 26.44
N ASP A 7 23.38 -20.33 27.53
CA ASP A 7 22.41 -19.64 28.39
C ASP A 7 21.37 -18.81 27.63
N PHE A 8 20.18 -19.40 27.48
CA PHE A 8 18.91 -18.68 27.44
C PHE A 8 17.84 -19.52 28.16
N GLY A 9 17.82 -19.47 29.49
CA GLY A 9 16.60 -19.71 30.27
C GLY A 9 15.46 -18.80 29.75
N ARG A 10 14.23 -19.29 29.50
CA ARG A 10 13.15 -19.44 30.51
C ARG A 10 13.21 -18.32 31.55
N ILE A 11 12.22 -17.44 31.79
CA ILE A 11 10.80 -17.63 32.12
C ILE A 11 10.14 -16.24 32.13
N LEU A 12 8.91 -16.10 31.60
CA LEU A 12 7.75 -15.39 32.20
C LEU A 12 6.50 -15.90 31.44
N SER A 13 5.82 -16.96 31.90
CA SER A 13 4.78 -16.95 32.93
C SER A 13 3.70 -15.89 32.73
N GLY A 14 2.58 -16.34 32.14
CA GLY A 14 1.19 -15.99 32.42
C GLY A 14 0.79 -14.54 32.70
N ARG A 15 -0.15 -14.05 31.90
CA ARG A 15 -1.39 -13.46 32.43
C ARG A 15 -2.48 -13.38 31.36
N ASP A 16 -3.54 -14.11 31.65
CA ASP A 16 -4.93 -13.75 31.39
C ASP A 16 -5.13 -12.22 31.42
N ILE A 17 -5.55 -11.64 30.29
CA ILE A 17 -6.21 -10.34 30.32
C ILE A 17 -7.50 -10.47 29.50
N GLN A 18 -8.45 -11.12 30.14
CA GLN A 18 -9.85 -10.96 29.87
C GLN A 18 -10.24 -9.52 30.26
N CYS A 19 -10.28 -8.61 29.28
CA CYS A 19 -10.90 -7.29 29.45
C CYS A 19 -12.34 -7.35 28.94
N HIS A 20 -13.25 -7.60 29.88
CA HIS A 20 -14.69 -7.53 29.70
C HIS A 20 -15.17 -6.07 29.92
N VAL A 21 -15.83 -5.53 28.89
CA VAL A 21 -16.93 -4.53 28.90
C VAL A 21 -16.63 -3.08 29.33
N VAL A 22 -16.80 -2.13 28.40
CA VAL A 22 -17.86 -1.09 28.43
C VAL A 22 -18.33 -0.83 26.99
N GLY A 23 -19.65 -0.77 26.82
CA GLY A 23 -20.37 -0.90 25.56
C GLY A 23 -20.24 0.26 24.57
N GLN A 24 -20.30 -0.11 23.29
CA GLN A 24 -20.91 0.72 22.27
C GLN A 24 -22.15 0.00 21.76
N MET A 25 -23.32 0.49 22.16
CA MET A 25 -24.59 0.14 21.55
C MET A 25 -24.53 0.55 20.08
N VAL A 26 -24.43 -0.42 19.18
CA VAL A 26 -24.94 -0.28 17.82
C VAL A 26 -26.25 -1.06 17.80
N SER A 27 -27.35 -0.31 17.89
CA SER A 27 -28.68 -0.82 17.53
C SER A 27 -28.67 -1.09 16.03
N ALA A 28 -28.27 -2.30 15.64
CA ALA A 28 -28.70 -2.84 14.36
C ALA A 28 -30.09 -3.42 14.59
N SER A 29 -31.10 -2.70 14.13
CA SER A 29 -32.46 -3.22 13.96
C SER A 29 -32.36 -4.57 13.25
N LEU A 30 -32.85 -5.62 13.91
CA LEU A 30 -32.99 -6.93 13.30
C LEU A 30 -34.11 -6.83 12.25
N ASP A 31 -33.73 -6.83 10.98
CA ASP A 31 -34.68 -7.11 9.91
C ASP A 31 -35.24 -8.53 10.09
N VAL A 32 -36.55 -8.63 9.87
CA VAL A 32 -37.38 -9.84 9.98
C VAL A 32 -37.09 -10.79 8.81
N ASP A 33 -35.85 -11.24 8.66
CA ASP A 33 -35.55 -12.46 7.92
C ASP A 33 -34.19 -12.99 8.37
N GLY A 34 -34.19 -14.14 9.07
CA GLY A 34 -33.05 -14.72 9.78
C GLY A 34 -31.92 -15.26 8.88
N ARG A 35 -31.49 -14.50 7.87
CA ARG A 35 -30.23 -14.70 7.15
C ARG A 35 -29.39 -13.46 7.31
N ILE A 36 -28.28 -13.59 8.05
CA ILE A 36 -27.17 -12.65 7.94
C ILE A 36 -26.80 -12.59 6.44
N PRO A 37 -26.91 -11.44 5.76
CA PRO A 37 -26.47 -11.33 4.39
C PRO A 37 -24.96 -11.56 4.40
N ILE A 38 -24.52 -12.63 3.75
CA ILE A 38 -23.11 -12.95 3.48
C ILE A 38 -22.48 -11.93 2.50
N ALA A 39 -23.16 -10.79 2.28
CA ALA A 39 -22.90 -9.81 1.22
C ALA A 39 -22.07 -8.60 1.67
N LEU A 40 -21.59 -8.57 2.92
CA LEU A 40 -20.74 -7.49 3.41
C LEU A 40 -19.53 -8.04 4.18
N VAL A 41 -18.68 -8.84 3.51
CA VAL A 41 -17.24 -8.59 3.69
C VAL A 41 -17.05 -7.16 3.20
N ASP A 42 -17.09 -6.23 4.14
CA ASP A 42 -17.28 -4.82 3.87
C ASP A 42 -16.08 -4.28 3.08
N GLY A 43 -16.28 -4.07 1.78
CA GLY A 43 -15.25 -3.55 0.88
C GLY A 43 -14.66 -2.24 1.39
N SER A 44 -15.45 -1.43 2.11
CA SER A 44 -14.95 -0.21 2.76
C SER A 44 -14.03 -0.52 3.95
N ALA A 45 -14.35 -1.53 4.75
CA ALA A 45 -13.49 -1.98 5.85
C ALA A 45 -12.18 -2.61 5.32
N LEU A 46 -12.25 -3.37 4.22
CA LEU A 46 -11.07 -3.92 3.56
C LEU A 46 -10.20 -2.81 2.96
N LYS A 47 -10.80 -1.83 2.26
CA LYS A 47 -10.10 -0.66 1.72
C LYS A 47 -9.40 0.14 2.82
N ARG A 48 -10.07 0.37 3.94
CA ARG A 48 -9.48 1.03 5.11
C ARG A 48 -8.28 0.28 5.66
N ARG A 49 -8.39 -1.04 5.87
CA ARG A 49 -7.28 -1.87 6.37
C ARG A 49 -6.10 -1.90 5.40
N LEU A 50 -6.36 -1.98 4.09
CA LEU A 50 -5.34 -1.88 3.05
C LEU A 50 -4.62 -0.53 3.11
N ARG A 51 -5.37 0.57 3.23
CA ARG A 51 -4.79 1.91 3.36
C ARG A 51 -3.91 2.01 4.62
N GLU A 52 -4.39 1.53 5.76
CA GLU A 52 -3.65 1.53 7.04
C GLU A 52 -2.32 0.75 6.93
N GLU A 53 -2.35 -0.45 6.35
CA GLU A 53 -1.14 -1.26 6.18
C GLU A 53 -0.16 -0.59 5.21
N LEU A 54 -0.62 -0.07 4.07
CA LEU A 54 0.26 0.62 3.12
C LEU A 54 0.87 1.90 3.72
N LEU A 55 0.13 2.64 4.54
CA LEU A 55 0.65 3.80 5.26
C LEU A 55 1.73 3.41 6.26
N LEU A 56 1.59 2.27 6.95
CA LEU A 56 2.64 1.74 7.82
C LEU A 56 3.91 1.43 7.04
N GLN A 57 3.78 0.77 5.88
CA GLN A 57 4.93 0.46 5.01
C GLN A 57 5.55 1.71 4.38
N ALA A 58 4.75 2.72 4.05
CA ALA A 58 5.24 4.01 3.58
C ALA A 58 6.10 4.71 4.65
N GLN A 59 5.69 4.64 5.92
CA GLN A 59 6.44 5.19 7.05
C GLN A 59 7.78 4.47 7.28
N THR A 60 7.82 3.14 7.07
CA THR A 60 9.08 2.37 7.15
C THR A 60 9.96 2.55 5.92
N ARG A 61 9.45 3.20 4.86
CA ARG A 61 10.12 3.40 3.56
C ARG A 61 10.46 2.09 2.85
N LEU A 62 9.72 1.03 3.13
CA LEU A 62 9.94 -0.29 2.54
C LEU A 62 8.76 -0.69 1.65
N PRO A 63 8.99 -1.30 0.48
CA PRO A 63 7.93 -1.89 -0.30
C PRO A 63 7.40 -3.17 0.37
N ILE A 64 6.12 -3.49 0.13
CA ILE A 64 5.49 -4.74 0.57
C ILE A 64 5.04 -5.54 -0.65
N THR A 65 5.24 -6.86 -0.64
CA THR A 65 4.72 -7.70 -1.73
C THR A 65 3.21 -7.88 -1.61
N TYR A 66 2.49 -7.99 -2.73
CA TYR A 66 1.05 -8.29 -2.71
C TYR A 66 0.72 -9.56 -1.92
N ALA A 67 1.56 -10.59 -1.99
CA ALA A 67 1.39 -11.81 -1.21
C ALA A 67 1.42 -11.52 0.29
N ARG A 68 2.42 -10.76 0.75
CA ARG A 68 2.54 -10.35 2.15
C ARG A 68 1.40 -9.44 2.61
N LEU A 69 0.96 -8.53 1.74
CA LEU A 69 -0.18 -7.65 1.99
C LEU A 69 -1.49 -8.46 2.11
N ALA A 70 -1.64 -9.52 1.31
CA ALA A 70 -2.79 -10.42 1.39
C ALA A 70 -2.79 -11.22 2.70
N GLU A 71 -1.63 -11.77 3.06
CA GLU A 71 -1.41 -12.50 4.31
C GLU A 71 -1.76 -11.65 5.55
N SER A 72 -1.39 -10.36 5.55
CA SER A 72 -1.63 -9.50 6.72
C SER A 72 -3.08 -9.07 6.89
N ILE A 73 -3.89 -9.08 5.83
CA ILE A 73 -5.24 -8.46 5.84
C ILE A 73 -6.37 -9.48 5.76
N VAL A 74 -6.28 -10.47 4.86
CA VAL A 74 -7.42 -11.35 4.52
C VAL A 74 -7.15 -12.83 4.85
N GLY A 75 -5.88 -13.21 5.05
CA GLY A 75 -5.48 -14.62 5.05
C GLY A 75 -5.32 -15.16 3.61
N SER A 76 -4.82 -16.40 3.47
CA SER A 76 -4.44 -17.00 2.17
C SER A 76 -5.59 -16.99 1.14
N ASP A 77 -5.27 -16.68 -0.12
CA ASP A 77 -6.12 -16.70 -1.33
C ASP A 77 -7.09 -15.53 -1.61
N ALA A 78 -6.70 -14.28 -1.29
CA ALA A 78 -7.51 -13.08 -1.59
C ALA A 78 -6.94 -12.11 -2.66
N THR A 79 -5.98 -12.54 -3.48
CA THR A 79 -5.21 -11.64 -4.39
C THR A 79 -6.09 -10.86 -5.38
N GLY A 80 -7.18 -11.47 -5.89
CA GLY A 80 -8.10 -10.80 -6.82
C GLY A 80 -8.85 -9.63 -6.17
N VAL A 81 -9.35 -9.84 -4.94
CA VAL A 81 -10.07 -8.81 -4.18
C VAL A 81 -9.14 -7.64 -3.81
N ILE A 82 -7.87 -7.95 -3.49
CA ILE A 82 -6.88 -6.92 -3.15
C ILE A 82 -6.60 -6.01 -4.35
N ARG A 83 -6.48 -6.56 -5.56
CA ARG A 83 -6.31 -5.75 -6.77
C ARG A 83 -7.45 -4.75 -6.91
N ASP A 84 -8.69 -5.21 -6.87
CA ASP A 84 -9.85 -4.34 -7.12
C ASP A 84 -9.93 -3.20 -6.08
N VAL A 85 -9.57 -3.50 -4.83
CA VAL A 85 -9.53 -2.48 -3.76
C VAL A 85 -8.33 -1.54 -3.90
N LEU A 86 -7.18 -2.02 -4.39
CA LEU A 86 -6.03 -1.15 -4.69
C LEU A 86 -6.32 -0.21 -5.86
N GLU A 87 -7.03 -0.67 -6.89
CA GLU A 87 -7.48 0.20 -7.99
C GLU A 87 -8.43 1.30 -7.49
N GLN A 88 -9.33 0.97 -6.58
CA GLN A 88 -10.19 1.98 -5.92
C GLN A 88 -9.40 2.94 -5.02
N LEU A 89 -8.30 2.50 -4.40
CA LEU A 89 -7.42 3.41 -3.65
C LEU A 89 -6.68 4.37 -4.58
N MET A 90 -6.26 3.88 -5.75
CA MET A 90 -5.62 4.72 -6.76
C MET A 90 -6.57 5.81 -7.29
N ASP A 91 -7.85 5.50 -7.48
CA ASP A 91 -8.87 6.48 -7.85
C ASP A 91 -9.00 7.56 -6.77
N ASP A 92 -9.19 7.18 -5.50
CA ASP A 92 -9.29 8.13 -4.38
C ASP A 92 -8.03 9.03 -4.29
N ASP A 93 -6.84 8.44 -4.38
CA ASP A 93 -5.59 9.18 -4.28
C ASP A 93 -5.44 10.16 -5.45
N ALA A 94 -5.82 9.77 -6.67
CA ALA A 94 -5.76 10.62 -7.86
C ALA A 94 -6.78 11.77 -7.78
N ASP A 95 -8.00 11.50 -7.32
CA ASP A 95 -9.05 12.50 -7.13
C ASP A 95 -8.66 13.56 -6.09
N GLU A 96 -7.92 13.15 -5.05
CA GLU A 96 -7.36 14.06 -4.03
C GLU A 96 -6.03 14.72 -4.45
N GLY A 97 -5.47 14.38 -5.61
CA GLY A 97 -4.16 14.87 -6.07
C GLY A 97 -2.98 14.35 -5.24
N LEU A 98 -3.18 13.27 -4.49
CA LEU A 98 -2.19 12.60 -3.66
C LEU A 98 -1.30 11.67 -4.50
N PRO A 99 -0.12 11.25 -3.98
CA PRO A 99 0.64 10.17 -4.59
C PRO A 99 -0.12 8.85 -4.50
N LEU A 100 0.05 8.01 -5.53
CA LEU A 100 -0.60 6.69 -5.57
C LEU A 100 -0.01 5.79 -4.48
N LEU A 101 -0.73 5.61 -3.37
CA LEU A 101 -0.25 4.83 -2.23
C LEU A 101 -0.04 3.35 -2.61
N ALA A 102 -0.79 2.86 -3.60
CA ALA A 102 -0.61 1.54 -4.18
C ALA A 102 0.81 1.28 -4.74
N ALA A 103 1.61 2.32 -5.03
CA ALA A 103 3.00 2.17 -5.47
C ALA A 103 3.92 1.54 -4.40
N VAL A 104 3.51 1.54 -3.12
CA VAL A 104 4.22 0.84 -2.03
C VAL A 104 4.08 -0.69 -2.13
N ALA A 105 3.05 -1.16 -2.84
CA ALA A 105 2.82 -2.58 -3.05
C ALA A 105 3.44 -3.06 -4.37
N VAL A 106 4.23 -4.13 -4.30
CA VAL A 106 4.97 -4.68 -5.43
C VAL A 106 4.62 -6.14 -5.67
N LYS A 107 4.84 -6.65 -6.89
CA LYS A 107 4.65 -8.06 -7.21
C LYS A 107 5.70 -8.93 -6.50
N ALA A 108 6.94 -8.46 -6.47
CA ALA A 108 8.08 -9.11 -5.84
C ALA A 108 9.11 -8.05 -5.42
N LEU A 109 9.93 -8.35 -4.41
CA LEU A 109 10.99 -7.43 -3.94
C LEU A 109 12.06 -7.23 -5.00
N GLU A 110 12.30 -8.24 -5.83
CA GLU A 110 13.16 -8.14 -7.00
C GLU A 110 12.35 -8.52 -8.25
N PRO A 111 12.25 -7.63 -9.25
CA PRO A 111 13.03 -6.41 -9.38
C PRO A 111 12.30 -5.17 -8.80
N GLY A 112 11.32 -5.36 -7.90
CA GLY A 112 10.72 -4.27 -7.12
C GLY A 112 9.54 -3.55 -7.78
N LEU A 113 8.96 -4.10 -8.85
CA LEU A 113 7.86 -3.45 -9.57
C LEU A 113 6.47 -3.93 -9.13
N PRO A 114 5.45 -3.03 -9.18
CA PRO A 114 4.04 -3.41 -9.22
C PRO A 114 3.73 -4.32 -10.41
N ALA A 115 2.59 -5.02 -10.33
CA ALA A 115 2.08 -5.79 -11.46
C ALA A 115 1.53 -4.87 -12.57
N HIS A 116 1.42 -5.39 -13.79
CA HIS A 116 1.03 -4.61 -14.98
C HIS A 116 -0.31 -3.85 -14.84
N TRP A 117 -1.25 -4.39 -14.06
CA TRP A 117 -2.55 -3.74 -13.84
C TRP A 117 -2.41 -2.36 -13.18
N PHE A 118 -1.40 -2.13 -12.34
CA PHE A 118 -1.13 -0.83 -11.71
C PHE A 118 -0.81 0.23 -12.77
N PHE A 119 0.04 -0.11 -13.74
CA PHE A 119 0.41 0.81 -14.81
C PHE A 119 -0.75 1.08 -15.77
N ARG A 120 -1.55 0.06 -16.09
CA ARG A 120 -2.77 0.22 -16.89
C ARG A 120 -3.77 1.15 -16.20
N LYS A 121 -4.00 0.94 -14.89
CA LYS A 121 -4.88 1.81 -14.11
C LYS A 121 -4.35 3.25 -14.07
N ALA A 122 -3.05 3.44 -13.94
CA ALA A 122 -2.44 4.78 -14.01
C ALA A 122 -2.54 5.42 -15.41
N GLU A 123 -2.49 4.62 -16.48
CA GLU A 123 -2.72 5.06 -17.85
C GLU A 123 -4.17 5.47 -18.08
N ASP A 124 -5.13 4.70 -17.58
CA ASP A 124 -6.57 5.04 -17.64
C ASP A 124 -6.89 6.38 -16.96
N MET A 125 -6.14 6.74 -15.91
CA MET A 125 -6.23 8.04 -15.22
C MET A 125 -5.36 9.15 -15.87
N GLY A 126 -4.60 8.83 -16.92
CA GLY A 126 -3.71 9.78 -17.60
C GLY A 126 -2.44 10.16 -16.82
N LEU A 127 -2.09 9.41 -15.77
CA LEU A 127 -0.89 9.64 -14.95
C LEU A 127 0.37 8.97 -15.54
N PHE A 128 0.18 7.93 -16.36
CA PHE A 128 1.23 7.16 -17.01
C PHE A 128 0.94 7.05 -18.52
N ALA A 129 1.98 7.09 -19.35
CA ALA A 129 1.85 7.03 -20.81
C ALA A 129 2.95 6.18 -21.47
N GLY A 130 3.55 5.25 -20.70
CA GLY A 130 4.65 4.41 -21.14
C GLY A 130 4.27 2.94 -21.29
N ASP A 131 5.23 2.09 -21.64
CA ASP A 131 5.03 0.64 -21.66
C ASP A 131 5.28 0.04 -20.26
N PRO A 132 4.32 -0.71 -19.67
CA PRO A 132 4.49 -1.38 -18.38
C PRO A 132 5.70 -2.34 -18.27
N THR A 133 6.35 -2.66 -19.39
CA THR A 133 7.50 -3.57 -19.47
C THR A 133 8.84 -2.88 -19.67
N ASN A 134 8.86 -1.55 -19.84
CA ASN A 134 10.07 -0.80 -20.17
C ASN A 134 10.65 -0.02 -18.96
N LEU A 135 11.71 0.76 -19.20
CA LEU A 135 12.35 1.59 -18.18
C LEU A 135 11.46 2.75 -17.68
N GLU A 136 10.46 3.17 -18.45
CA GLU A 136 9.51 4.21 -18.06
C GLU A 136 8.60 3.72 -16.94
N ALA A 137 8.23 2.42 -16.92
CA ALA A 137 7.52 1.82 -15.81
C ALA A 137 8.33 1.89 -14.51
N TYR A 138 9.64 1.64 -14.57
CA TYR A 138 10.55 1.83 -13.43
C TYR A 138 10.60 3.27 -12.96
N ALA A 139 10.79 4.21 -13.89
CA ALA A 139 10.89 5.63 -13.55
C ALA A 139 9.58 6.16 -12.94
N PHE A 140 8.44 5.74 -13.50
CA PHE A 140 7.12 6.06 -12.98
C PHE A 140 6.91 5.48 -11.58
N HIS A 141 7.14 4.18 -11.40
CA HIS A 141 6.98 3.52 -10.11
C HIS A 141 7.88 4.13 -9.04
N ALA A 142 9.17 4.32 -9.34
CA ALA A 142 10.11 4.92 -8.39
C ALA A 142 9.63 6.31 -7.95
N ARG A 143 9.18 7.15 -8.89
CA ARG A 143 8.66 8.48 -8.58
C ARG A 143 7.45 8.42 -7.65
N GLU A 144 6.45 7.59 -7.96
CA GLU A 144 5.25 7.45 -7.14
C GLU A 144 5.56 6.88 -5.76
N PHE A 145 6.41 5.85 -5.69
CA PHE A 145 6.91 5.30 -4.43
C PHE A 145 7.59 6.37 -3.58
N TYR A 146 8.52 7.16 -4.15
CA TYR A 146 9.19 8.23 -3.44
C TYR A 146 8.23 9.31 -2.95
N ARG A 147 7.24 9.70 -3.76
CA ARG A 147 6.22 10.69 -3.34
C ARG A 147 5.39 10.14 -2.16
N ALA A 148 4.96 8.89 -2.22
CA ALA A 148 4.17 8.24 -1.17
C ALA A 148 4.94 8.16 0.16
N ILE A 149 6.18 7.64 0.14
CA ILE A 149 6.98 7.54 1.37
C ILE A 149 7.41 8.91 1.91
N HIS A 150 7.53 9.94 1.06
CA HIS A 150 7.87 11.29 1.52
C HIS A 150 6.68 11.97 2.17
N LEU A 151 5.49 11.88 1.56
CA LEU A 151 4.26 12.44 2.12
C LEU A 151 3.92 11.79 3.46
N HIS A 152 4.13 10.49 3.59
CA HIS A 152 3.76 9.70 4.77
C HIS A 152 4.94 9.37 5.67
N ALA A 153 6.13 9.91 5.41
CA ALA A 153 7.22 9.83 6.37
C ALA A 153 6.77 10.55 7.64
N GLY A 154 6.55 9.78 8.72
CA GLY A 154 6.13 10.31 10.00
C GLY A 154 6.93 11.55 10.39
N ASN A 155 6.23 12.50 11.01
CA ASN A 155 6.59 13.89 11.29
C ASN A 155 7.81 14.07 12.23
N GLY A 156 8.81 13.20 12.18
CA GLY A 156 10.12 13.40 12.79
C GLY A 156 10.91 14.38 11.94
N GLN A 157 10.61 15.68 12.07
CA GLN A 157 11.48 16.82 11.79
C GLN A 157 12.72 16.52 10.93
N VAL A 158 12.57 16.46 9.61
CA VAL A 158 13.70 16.66 8.70
C VAL A 158 13.44 17.95 7.96
N SER A 159 13.94 19.04 8.54
CA SER A 159 14.09 20.29 7.83
C SER A 159 14.95 20.06 6.59
N GLY A 160 14.38 20.35 5.43
CA GLY A 160 15.12 20.67 4.22
C GLY A 160 15.69 19.49 3.43
N THR A 161 14.86 18.86 2.60
CA THR A 161 15.32 18.49 1.25
C THR A 161 14.23 18.83 0.26
N THR A 162 14.38 19.99 -0.36
CA THR A 162 13.67 20.40 -1.58
C THR A 162 13.74 19.28 -2.60
N LEU A 163 12.58 18.71 -2.94
CA LEU A 163 12.42 17.90 -4.15
C LEU A 163 12.84 18.77 -5.35
N PRO A 164 13.71 18.31 -6.26
CA PRO A 164 13.97 19.05 -7.48
C PRO A 164 12.65 19.17 -8.27
N PRO A 165 12.34 20.36 -8.83
CA PRO A 165 11.18 20.51 -9.68
C PRO A 165 11.28 19.52 -10.85
N VAL A 166 10.19 18.78 -11.08
CA VAL A 166 10.03 17.91 -12.25
C VAL A 166 10.16 18.78 -13.49
N LEU A 167 11.26 18.62 -14.23
CA LEU A 167 11.38 19.17 -15.56
C LEU A 167 10.42 18.39 -16.47
N PRO A 168 9.52 19.07 -17.22
CA PRO A 168 8.68 18.40 -18.19
C PRO A 168 9.55 17.69 -19.25
N PRO A 169 9.09 16.56 -19.81
CA PRO A 169 9.85 15.84 -20.82
C PRO A 169 10.20 16.77 -21.97
N ALA A 170 11.49 16.81 -22.32
CA ALA A 170 12.01 17.67 -23.37
C ALA A 170 11.27 17.36 -24.69
N ASP A 171 10.61 18.38 -25.23
CA ASP A 171 9.97 18.33 -26.55
C ASP A 171 11.05 18.02 -27.59
N ARG A 172 11.06 16.77 -28.07
CA ARG A 172 12.01 16.29 -29.09
C ARG A 172 11.56 16.61 -30.51
N SER A 173 10.60 17.53 -30.68
CA SER A 173 10.06 17.92 -31.98
C SER A 173 10.64 19.24 -32.47
N ARG A 174 11.90 19.21 -32.93
CA ARG A 174 12.41 20.06 -34.02
C ARG A 174 13.84 19.68 -34.43
N ARG A 175 13.97 18.60 -35.19
CA ARG A 175 15.01 18.50 -36.23
C ARG A 175 14.32 18.35 -37.58
N THR A 176 13.92 19.48 -38.14
CA THR A 176 13.61 19.59 -39.56
C THR A 176 14.53 20.66 -40.15
N LYS A 177 15.37 20.19 -41.08
CA LYS A 177 15.94 20.88 -42.26
C LYS A 177 16.43 22.33 -42.11
N CYS A 178 17.73 22.51 -42.30
CA CYS A 178 18.30 23.30 -43.41
C CYS A 178 19.59 22.60 -43.85
#